data_AF-X0V2Z7-F1
#
_entry.id   AF-X0V2Z7-F1
#
_cell.length_a   1.000
_cell.length_b   1.000
_cell.length_c   1.000
_cell.angle_alpha   90.00
_cell.angle_beta   90.00
_cell.angle_gamma   90.00
#
_symmetry.space_group_name_H-M   'P 1'
#
loop_
_entity.id
_entity.type
_entity.pdbx_description
1 polymer ?
#
loop_
_entity_poly.entity_id
_entity_poly.type
_entity_poly.pdbx_seq_one_letter_code
_entity_poly.pdbx_strand_id
1 'polypeptide(L)'
;MKLLIINPNSDKQMSQAILSSATQFSDGDFDVDCLSTPGAPLFIDTYHDTATALPGMVELLNRHEADYDAFIVACHCDPNLDLMKELTNKPMVGIGEASMKIAT
;
A
#
# COMPACT_ATOMS: atom_id res chain seq x y z
N MET A 1 -1.72 -5.25 -16.38
CA MET A 1 -1.31 -5.70 -15.04
C MET A 1 -2.15 -4.94 -14.04
N LYS A 2 -2.68 -5.62 -13.02
CA LYS A 2 -3.56 -5.05 -12.00
C LYS A 2 -2.81 -4.84 -10.70
N LEU A 3 -2.81 -3.61 -10.19
CA LEU A 3 -2.03 -3.18 -9.02
C LEU A 3 -2.95 -2.79 -7.87
N LEU A 4 -2.65 -3.28 -6.67
CA LEU A 4 -3.31 -2.81 -5.45
C LEU A 4 -2.36 -1.93 -4.64
N ILE A 5 -2.78 -0.69 -4.43
CA ILE A 5 -2.13 0.22 -3.48
C ILE A 5 -2.83 0.10 -2.12
N ILE A 6 -2.09 -0.36 -1.13
CA ILE A 6 -2.52 -0.41 0.26
C ILE A 6 -2.11 0.90 0.93
N ASN A 7 -3.08 1.75 1.25
CA ASN A 7 -2.90 2.85 2.18
C ASN A 7 -2.92 2.29 3.61
N PRO A 8 -1.81 2.35 4.37
CA PRO A 8 -1.73 1.76 5.71
C PRO A 8 -2.64 2.42 6.75
N ASN A 9 -3.16 3.62 6.50
CA ASN A 9 -4.13 4.28 7.35
C ASN A 9 -5.58 4.09 6.85
N SER A 10 -6.55 4.51 7.67
CA SER A 10 -7.98 4.38 7.37
C SER A 10 -8.61 5.61 6.69
N ASP A 11 -7.82 6.64 6.37
CA ASP A 11 -8.32 7.86 5.75
C ASP A 11 -8.64 7.63 4.26
N LYS A 12 -9.93 7.70 3.93
CA LYS A 12 -10.44 7.53 2.56
C LYS A 12 -10.05 8.69 1.64
N GLN A 13 -9.92 9.91 2.16
CA GLN A 13 -9.48 11.05 1.35
C GLN A 13 -8.01 10.87 0.94
N MET A 14 -7.18 10.37 1.87
CA MET A 14 -5.80 10.00 1.57
C MET A 14 -5.74 8.90 0.50
N SER A 15 -6.53 7.83 0.62
CA SER A 15 -6.61 6.79 -0.41
C SER A 15 -7.02 7.35 -1.78
N GLN A 16 -7.98 8.29 -1.82
CA GLN A 16 -8.40 8.92 -3.07
C GLN A 16 -7.30 9.79 -3.69
N ALA A 17 -6.55 10.52 -2.87
CA ALA A 17 -5.41 11.33 -3.33
C ALA A 17 -4.28 10.45 -3.88
N ILE A 18 -3.96 9.35 -3.18
CA ILE A 18 -2.98 8.34 -3.63
C ILE A 18 -3.42 7.75 -4.97
N LEU A 19 -4.68 7.32 -5.09
CA LEU A 19 -5.22 6.75 -6.32
C LEU A 19 -5.13 7.75 -7.48
N SER A 20 -5.57 8.99 -7.26
CA SER A 20 -5.50 10.04 -8.29
C SER A 20 -4.07 10.26 -8.79
N SER A 21 -3.09 10.26 -7.90
CA SER A 21 -1.69 10.37 -8.29
C SER A 21 -1.24 9.16 -9.10
N ALA A 22 -1.53 7.94 -8.63
CA ALA A 22 -1.11 6.72 -9.31
C ALA A 22 -1.72 6.58 -10.71
N THR A 23 -3.01 6.90 -10.88
CA THR A 23 -3.70 6.89 -12.18
C THR A 23 -3.10 7.90 -13.15
N GLN A 24 -2.68 9.07 -12.68
CA GLN A 24 -2.04 10.08 -13.54
C GLN A 24 -0.70 9.58 -14.11
N PHE A 25 0.06 8.78 -13.35
CA PHE A 25 1.33 8.23 -13.79
C PHE A 25 1.20 6.90 -14.54
N SER A 26 0.13 6.13 -14.33
CA SER A 26 -0.05 4.85 -15.03
C SER A 26 -0.39 5.00 -16.51
N ASP A 27 -0.93 6.14 -16.92
CA ASP A 27 -1.27 6.49 -18.32
C ASP A 27 -2.02 5.38 -19.11
N GLY A 28 -2.81 4.57 -18.39
CA GLY A 28 -3.56 3.44 -18.97
C GLY A 28 -2.78 2.12 -19.11
N ASP A 29 -1.49 2.09 -18.80
CA ASP A 29 -0.66 0.86 -18.86
C ASP A 29 -0.99 -0.12 -17.72
N PHE A 30 -1.51 0.40 -16.61
CA PHE A 30 -1.84 -0.36 -15.40
C PHE A 30 -3.26 -0.06 -14.93
N ASP A 31 -3.99 -1.12 -14.55
CA ASP A 31 -5.22 -1.02 -13.79
C ASP A 31 -4.84 -0.90 -12.30
N VAL A 32 -5.27 0.18 -11.64
CA VAL A 32 -4.78 0.54 -10.30
C VAL A 32 -5.97 0.78 -9.38
N ASP A 33 -6.02 0.02 -8.29
CA ASP A 33 -6.95 0.23 -7.19
C ASP A 33 -6.18 0.72 -5.95
N CYS A 34 -6.85 1.49 -5.09
CA CYS A 34 -6.30 1.88 -3.79
C CYS A 34 -7.31 1.63 -2.67
N LEU A 35 -6.88 0.92 -1.62
CA LEU A 35 -7.71 0.59 -0.46
C LEU A 35 -7.08 1.15 0.82
N SER A 36 -7.93 1.71 1.69
CA SER A 36 -7.56 2.09 3.06
C SER A 36 -7.62 0.88 3.97
N THR A 37 -6.76 0.86 4.98
CA THR A 37 -6.60 -0.30 5.87
C THR A 37 -7.72 -0.35 6.92
N PRO A 38 -8.51 -1.44 6.97
CA PRO A 38 -9.54 -1.61 8.01
C PRO A 38 -8.93 -1.65 9.41
N GLY A 39 -9.55 -0.96 10.37
CA GLY A 39 -9.09 -0.96 11.76
C GLY A 39 -7.80 -0.18 12.03
N ALA A 40 -7.17 0.41 11.00
CA ALA A 40 -6.02 1.28 11.17
C ALA A 40 -6.41 2.67 11.69
N PRO A 41 -5.49 3.40 12.35
CA PRO A 41 -5.71 4.81 12.67
C PRO A 41 -5.80 5.67 11.41
N LEU A 42 -6.30 6.90 11.55
CA LEU A 42 -6.41 7.85 10.43
C LEU A 42 -5.04 8.29 9.88
N PHE A 43 -3.99 8.18 10.69
CA PHE A 43 -2.63 8.55 10.31
C PHE A 43 -1.63 7.62 11.02
N ILE A 44 -0.51 7.34 10.37
CA ILE A 44 0.58 6.54 10.94
C ILE A 44 1.69 7.49 11.38
N ASP A 45 1.86 7.66 12.70
CA ASP A 45 2.91 8.53 13.26
C ASP A 45 3.83 7.79 14.22
N THR A 46 3.32 6.73 14.86
CA THR A 46 4.03 5.98 15.88
C THR A 46 4.22 4.52 15.50
N TYR A 47 5.17 3.84 16.16
CA TYR A 47 5.31 2.39 16.04
C TYR A 47 4.04 1.63 16.47
N HIS A 48 3.28 2.19 17.42
CA HIS A 48 1.99 1.64 17.81
C HIS A 48 0.97 1.71 16.65
N ASP A 49 0.94 2.81 15.90
CA ASP A 49 0.07 2.97 14.73
C ASP A 49 0.45 1.96 13.64
N THR A 50 1.76 1.80 13.38
CA THR A 50 2.29 0.77 12.47
C THR A 50 1.82 -0.63 12.87
N ALA A 51 1.96 -1.00 14.15
CA ALA A 51 1.52 -2.30 14.64
C ALA A 51 0.00 -2.47 14.58
N THR A 52 -0.76 -1.40 14.83
CA THR A 52 -2.23 -1.39 14.78
C THR A 52 -2.75 -1.58 13.35
N ALA A 53 -2.05 -1.05 12.34
CA ALA A 53 -2.41 -1.23 10.94
C ALA A 53 -2.20 -2.66 10.43
N LEU A 54 -1.28 -3.42 11.02
CA LEU A 54 -0.84 -4.71 10.49
C LEU A 54 -1.98 -5.71 10.22
N PRO A 55 -2.91 -5.99 11.16
CA PRO A 55 -3.97 -6.97 10.92
C PRO A 55 -4.84 -6.60 9.71
N GLY A 56 -5.17 -5.32 9.54
CA GLY A 56 -5.96 -4.84 8.42
C GLY A 56 -5.19 -4.91 7.09
N MET A 57 -3.88 -4.63 7.10
CA MET A 57 -3.05 -4.75 5.90
C MET A 57 -2.98 -6.21 5.43
N VAL A 58 -2.78 -7.15 6.37
CA VAL A 58 -2.78 -8.59 6.09
C VAL A 58 -4.15 -9.07 5.60
N GLU A 59 -5.24 -8.55 6.18
CA GLU A 59 -6.60 -8.81 5.71
C GLU A 59 -6.80 -8.40 4.24
N LEU A 60 -6.35 -7.19 3.87
CA LEU A 60 -6.41 -6.72 2.49
C LEU A 60 -5.60 -7.59 1.55
N LEU A 61 -4.35 -7.92 1.91
CA LEU A 61 -3.52 -8.80 1.10
C LEU A 61 -4.19 -10.16 0.90
N ASN A 62 -4.60 -10.83 1.98
CA ASN A 62 -5.21 -12.17 1.89
C ASN A 62 -6.50 -12.19 1.05
N ARG A 63 -7.30 -11.13 1.11
CA ARG A 63 -8.55 -11.03 0.33
C ARG A 63 -8.30 -10.79 -1.15
N HIS A 64 -7.23 -10.11 -1.48
CA HIS A 64 -6.98 -9.60 -2.82
C HIS A 64 -5.78 -10.26 -3.51
N GLU A 65 -5.04 -11.14 -2.82
CA GLU A 65 -3.80 -11.70 -3.35
C GLU A 65 -4.02 -12.33 -4.72
N ALA A 66 -5.09 -13.09 -4.90
CA ALA A 66 -5.40 -13.77 -6.16
C ALA A 66 -5.76 -12.80 -7.32
N ASP A 67 -6.35 -11.65 -7.02
CA ASP A 67 -6.96 -10.74 -7.99
C ASP A 67 -5.99 -9.70 -8.57
N TYR A 68 -4.84 -9.48 -7.93
CA TYR A 68 -3.87 -8.46 -8.31
C TYR A 68 -2.51 -9.08 -8.62
N ASP A 69 -1.75 -8.45 -9.51
CA ASP A 69 -0.45 -8.94 -9.95
C ASP A 69 0.69 -8.45 -9.06
N ALA A 70 0.54 -7.30 -8.40
CA ALA A 70 1.52 -6.70 -7.50
C ALA A 70 0.88 -5.72 -6.50
N PHE A 71 1.62 -5.40 -5.45
CA PHE A 71 1.16 -4.60 -4.32
C PHE A 71 2.08 -3.42 -4.02
N ILE A 72 1.51 -2.32 -3.53
CA ILE A 72 2.26 -1.13 -3.13
C ILE A 72 1.83 -0.71 -1.72
N VAL A 73 2.78 -0.46 -0.83
CA VAL A 73 2.52 0.14 0.50
C VAL A 73 2.70 1.66 0.40
N ALA A 74 1.61 2.41 0.56
CA ALA A 74 1.58 3.86 0.31
C ALA A 74 1.66 4.70 1.59
N CYS A 75 2.77 4.58 2.31
CA CYS A 75 3.16 5.50 3.37
C CYS A 75 4.69 5.60 3.39
N HIS A 76 5.26 6.80 3.53
CA HIS A 76 6.70 7.01 3.30
C HIS A 76 7.61 6.25 4.28
N CYS A 77 7.11 5.89 5.47
CA CYS A 77 7.84 5.05 6.42
C CYS A 77 7.69 3.54 6.14
N ASP A 78 6.99 3.15 5.07
CA ASP A 78 6.78 1.76 4.63
C ASP A 78 6.38 0.80 5.76
N PRO A 79 5.29 1.10 6.51
CA PRO A 79 4.90 0.33 7.67
C PRO A 79 4.64 -1.14 7.28
N ASN A 80 5.23 -2.06 8.05
CA ASN A 80 5.08 -3.50 7.89
C ASN A 80 5.53 -4.09 6.53
N LEU A 81 6.26 -3.33 5.70
CA LEU A 81 6.58 -3.75 4.34
C LEU A 81 7.30 -5.10 4.26
N ASP A 82 8.31 -5.33 5.10
CA ASP A 82 9.09 -6.58 5.06
C ASP A 82 8.24 -7.81 5.39
N LEU A 83 7.35 -7.69 6.38
CA LEU A 83 6.41 -8.75 6.70
C LEU A 83 5.41 -8.97 5.57
N MET A 84 4.90 -7.90 4.96
CA MET A 84 3.96 -8.01 3.84
C MET A 84 4.61 -8.67 2.62
N LYS A 85 5.91 -8.41 2.37
CA LYS A 85 6.73 -9.11 1.35
C LYS A 85 6.93 -10.59 1.67
N GLU A 86 7.04 -10.96 2.95
CA GLU A 86 7.15 -12.37 3.36
C GLU A 86 5.87 -13.16 3.05
N LEU A 87 4.71 -12.51 3.14
CA LEU A 87 3.40 -13.17 3.02
C LEU A 87 2.96 -13.47 1.58
N THR A 88 3.60 -12.91 0.56
CA THR A 88 3.24 -13.15 -0.84
C THR A 88 4.46 -13.32 -1.72
N ASN A 89 4.35 -14.17 -2.75
CA ASN A 89 5.37 -14.28 -3.80
C ASN A 89 5.21 -13.22 -4.89
N LYS A 90 4.15 -12.39 -4.83
CA LYS A 90 3.91 -11.32 -5.80
C LYS A 90 4.77 -10.10 -5.50
N PRO A 91 5.18 -9.33 -6.52
CA PRO A 91 5.98 -8.13 -6.30
C PRO A 91 5.30 -7.16 -5.34
N MET A 92 6.06 -6.67 -4.36
CA MET A 92 5.58 -5.69 -3.40
C MET A 92 6.65 -4.63 -3.16
N VAL A 93 6.24 -3.36 -3.24
CA VAL A 93 7.13 -2.21 -3.01
C VAL A 93 6.54 -1.20 -2.05
N GLY A 94 7.38 -0.59 -1.22
CA GLY A 94 7.04 0.59 -0.45
C GLY A 94 7.37 1.88 -1.21
N ILE A 95 6.57 2.93 -1.02
CA ILE A 95 6.85 4.23 -1.65
C ILE A 95 8.10 4.89 -1.04
N GLY A 96 8.41 4.61 0.24
CA GLY A 96 9.63 5.06 0.90
C GLY A 96 10.86 4.47 0.22
N GLU A 97 10.96 3.14 0.15
CA GLU A 97 12.07 2.46 -0.49
C GLU A 97 12.19 2.80 -1.98
N ALA A 98 11.07 2.95 -2.70
CA ALA A 98 11.08 3.25 -4.12
C ALA A 98 11.63 4.66 -4.37
N SER A 99 11.14 5.65 -3.63
CA SER A 99 11.60 7.03 -3.76
C SER A 99 13.09 7.17 -3.46
N MET A 100 13.57 6.53 -2.39
CA MET A 100 15.00 6.54 -2.03
C MET A 100 15.88 5.85 -3.08
N LYS A 101 15.43 4.74 -3.68
CA LYS A 101 16.18 4.03 -4.73
C LYS A 101 16.26 4.81 -6.04
N ILE A 102 15.27 5.65 -6.34
CA ILE A 102 15.18 6.43 -7.58
C ILE A 102 15.89 7.79 -7.48
N ALA A 103 16.13 8.31 -6.27
CA ALA A 103 16.60 9.69 -6.01
C ALA A 103 18.03 10.05 -6.45
N THR A 104 18.59 9.40 -7.46
CA THR A 104 19.90 9.72 -8.08
C THR A 104 19.84 10.94 -8.98
#